data_AF-A0A1C2IVV8-F1
#
_entry.id   AF-A0A1C2IVV8-F1
#
_cell.length_a   1.000
_cell.length_b   1.000
_cell.length_c   1.000
_cell.angle_alpha   90.00
_cell.angle_beta   90.00
_cell.angle_gamma   90.00
#
_symmetry.space_group_name_H-M   'P 1'
#
loop_
_entity.id
_entity.type
_entity.pdbx_description
1 polymer ?
#
loop_
_entity_poly.entity_id
_entity_poly.type
_entity_poly.pdbx_seq_one_letter_code
_entity_poly.pdbx_strand_id
1 'polypeptide(L)'
;MNDDYLDFQHCAQRKALLIALHHGATISRSRNVKDAPFIVRVKNEQGIVPAGLVHELSQEGVLRKQDYPHQFFYTLSARGAQVAREANSVMA
;
A
#
# COMPACT_ATOMS: atom_id res chain seq x y z
N MET A 1 12.23 -9.45 23.43
CA MET A 1 11.96 -10.42 22.35
C MET A 1 10.55 -10.17 21.81
N ASN A 2 10.30 -9.01 21.21
CA ASN A 2 9.00 -8.69 20.60
C ASN A 2 9.16 -7.74 19.39
N ASP A 3 10.24 -6.94 19.35
CA ASP A 3 10.57 -6.10 18.18
C ASP A 3 10.79 -6.93 16.91
N ASP A 4 11.57 -8.02 16.95
CA ASP A 4 11.92 -8.78 15.75
C ASP A 4 10.69 -9.36 15.00
N TYR A 5 9.63 -9.71 15.73
CA TYR A 5 8.42 -10.31 15.15
C TYR A 5 7.47 -9.24 14.59
N LEU A 6 7.38 -8.09 15.25
CA LEU A 6 6.64 -6.92 14.76
C LEU A 6 7.29 -6.37 13.48
N ASP A 7 8.62 -6.27 13.46
CA ASP A 7 9.38 -5.84 12.29
C ASP A 7 9.24 -6.81 11.12
N PHE A 8 9.25 -8.12 11.39
CA PHE A 8 9.04 -9.13 10.36
C PHE A 8 7.63 -9.05 9.74
N GLN A 9 6.58 -8.92 10.55
CA GLN A 9 5.21 -8.76 10.05
C GLN A 9 5.03 -7.47 9.26
N HIS A 10 5.64 -6.38 9.73
CA HIS A 10 5.62 -5.09 9.06
C HIS A 10 6.30 -5.18 7.68
N CYS A 11 7.49 -5.78 7.60
CA CYS A 11 8.21 -6.01 6.35
C CYS A 11 7.43 -6.90 5.39
N ALA A 12 6.80 -7.97 5.90
CA ALA A 12 5.97 -8.87 5.09
C ALA A 12 4.74 -8.16 4.51
N GLN A 13 4.03 -7.36 5.32
CA GLN A 13 2.87 -6.58 4.86
C GLN A 13 3.26 -5.53 3.83
N ARG A 14 4.37 -4.81 4.07
CA ARG A 14 4.92 -3.84 3.12
C ARG A 14 5.22 -4.50 1.77
N LYS A 15 5.92 -5.64 1.79
CA LYS A 15 6.26 -6.39 0.57
C LYS A 15 5.00 -6.87 -0.16
N ALA A 16 4.04 -7.46 0.55
CA ALA A 16 2.79 -7.93 -0.04
C ALA A 16 1.99 -6.80 -0.69
N LEU A 17 1.93 -5.63 -0.03
CA LEU A 17 1.25 -4.45 -0.57
C LEU A 17 1.93 -3.94 -1.85
N LEU A 18 3.26 -3.87 -1.87
CA LEU A 18 4.02 -3.45 -3.06
C LEU A 18 3.78 -4.40 -4.24
N ILE A 19 3.81 -5.71 -4.00
CA ILE A 19 3.53 -6.73 -5.02
C ILE A 19 2.09 -6.58 -5.53
N ALA A 20 1.11 -6.41 -4.65
CA ALA A 20 -0.28 -6.20 -5.04
C ALA A 20 -0.43 -4.97 -5.95
N LEU A 21 0.16 -3.84 -5.53
CA LEU A 21 0.15 -2.60 -6.30
C LEU A 21 0.86 -2.74 -7.65
N HIS A 22 1.93 -3.54 -7.73
CA HIS A 22 2.61 -3.85 -8.99
C HIS A 22 1.70 -4.60 -9.98
N HIS A 23 0.86 -5.50 -9.45
CA HIS A 23 -0.15 -6.21 -10.24
C HIS A 23 -1.43 -5.40 -10.52
N GLY A 24 -1.40 -4.08 -10.28
CA GLY A 24 -2.50 -3.17 -10.59
C GLY A 24 -3.50 -2.97 -9.46
N ALA A 25 -3.15 -3.34 -8.22
CA ALA A 25 -3.98 -3.00 -7.08
C ALA A 25 -4.03 -1.48 -6.85
N THR A 26 -5.12 -1.03 -6.22
CA THR A 26 -5.28 0.36 -5.80
C THR A 26 -5.62 0.41 -4.32
N ILE A 27 -5.04 1.36 -3.59
CA ILE A 27 -5.47 1.68 -2.23
C ILE A 27 -6.45 2.84 -2.32
N SER A 28 -7.56 2.78 -1.57
CA SER A 28 -8.56 3.84 -1.52
C SER A 28 -9.00 4.12 -0.09
N ARG A 29 -9.43 5.36 0.16
CA ARG A 29 -10.06 5.76 1.43
C ARG A 29 -11.16 6.77 1.18
N SER A 30 -12.31 6.57 1.82
CA SER A 30 -13.42 7.52 1.80
C SER A 30 -13.06 8.81 2.54
N ARG A 31 -13.43 9.96 1.97
CA ARG A 31 -13.28 11.28 2.61
C ARG A 31 -14.48 11.67 3.46
N ASN A 32 -15.63 11.06 3.18
CA ASN A 32 -16.91 11.39 3.83
C ASN A 32 -17.08 10.70 5.19
N VAL A 33 -16.23 9.72 5.51
CA VAL A 33 -16.29 8.93 6.73
C VAL A 33 -15.07 9.22 7.57
N LYS A 34 -15.28 9.78 8.77
CA LYS A 34 -14.23 9.95 9.76
C LYS A 34 -13.67 8.58 10.12
N ASP A 35 -12.34 8.45 10.14
CA ASP A 35 -11.64 7.19 10.44
C ASP A 35 -11.91 6.03 9.46
N ALA A 36 -12.32 6.33 8.22
CA ALA A 36 -12.45 5.31 7.18
C ALA A 36 -11.14 4.49 7.02
N PRO A 37 -11.20 3.16 6.91
CA PRO A 37 -10.02 2.33 6.69
C PRO A 37 -9.43 2.55 5.29
N PHE A 38 -8.14 2.27 5.14
CA PHE A 38 -7.54 2.13 3.81
C PHE A 38 -7.87 0.77 3.24
N ILE A 39 -8.50 0.75 2.08
CA ILE A 39 -8.92 -0.47 1.39
C ILE A 39 -8.00 -0.68 0.20
N VAL A 40 -7.29 -1.81 0.17
CA VAL A 40 -6.60 -2.28 -1.03
C VAL A 40 -7.54 -3.17 -1.81
N ARG A 41 -7.67 -2.93 -3.12
CA ARG A 41 -8.45 -3.77 -4.03
C ARG A 41 -7.53 -4.40 -5.06
N VAL A 42 -7.58 -5.72 -5.19
CA VAL A 42 -6.83 -6.53 -6.16
C VAL A 42 -7.83 -7.34 -6.96
N LYS A 43 -8.09 -6.97 -8.22
CA LYS A 43 -9.12 -7.63 -9.05
C LYS A 43 -10.47 -7.69 -8.32
N ASN A 44 -10.92 -8.90 -7.95
CA ASN A 44 -12.20 -9.15 -7.27
C ASN A 44 -12.08 -9.27 -5.74
N GLU A 45 -10.87 -9.13 -5.19
CA GLU A 45 -10.61 -9.21 -3.76
C GLU A 45 -10.35 -7.82 -3.17
N GLN A 46 -10.71 -7.65 -1.90
CA GLN A 46 -10.42 -6.45 -1.14
C GLN A 46 -9.88 -6.80 0.25
N GLY A 47 -8.92 -6.01 0.72
CA GLY A 47 -8.33 -6.12 2.04
C GLY A 47 -8.21 -4.76 2.71
N ILE A 48 -8.05 -4.76 4.02
CA ILE A 48 -7.76 -3.55 4.79
C ILE A 48 -6.25 -3.45 5.01
N VAL A 49 -5.71 -2.25 4.83
CA VAL A 49 -4.28 -1.97 5.02
C VAL A 49 -4.12 -1.01 6.20
N PRO A 50 -3.12 -1.20 7.08
CA PRO A 50 -2.82 -0.25 8.14
C PRO A 50 -2.52 1.15 7.62
N ALA A 51 -3.10 2.17 8.26
CA ALA A 51 -2.88 3.57 7.91
C ALA A 51 -1.41 4.00 8.03
N GLY A 52 -0.69 3.46 9.02
CA GLY A 52 0.74 3.72 9.22
C GLY A 52 1.57 3.31 8.00
N LEU A 53 1.33 2.11 7.47
CA LEU A 53 2.04 1.59 6.30
C LEU A 53 1.76 2.44 5.05
N VAL A 54 0.51 2.85 4.81
CA VAL A 54 0.17 3.73 3.69
C VAL A 54 0.83 5.11 3.83
N HIS A 55 0.88 5.65 5.05
CA HIS A 55 1.52 6.92 5.34
C HIS A 55 3.03 6.86 5.07
N GLU A 56 3.72 5.83 5.57
CA GLU A 56 5.15 5.61 5.37
C GLU A 56 5.50 5.54 3.88
N LEU A 57 4.82 4.69 3.11
CA LEU A 57 5.06 4.56 1.67
C LEU A 57 4.73 5.86 0.91
N SER A 58 3.78 6.66 1.40
CA SER A 58 3.50 7.99 0.84
C SER A 58 4.62 8.98 1.15
N GLN A 59 5.20 8.99 2.36
CA GLN A 59 6.30 9.87 2.74
C GLN A 59 7.59 9.54 2.00
N GLU A 60 7.84 8.27 1.73
CA GLU A 60 9.00 7.82 0.94
C GLU A 60 8.86 8.13 -0.57
N GLY A 61 7.70 8.64 -1.00
CA GLY A 61 7.40 8.89 -2.40
C GLY A 61 7.19 7.63 -3.24
N VAL A 62 6.93 6.48 -2.61
CA VAL A 62 6.56 5.23 -3.28
C VAL A 62 5.13 5.33 -3.82
N LEU A 63 4.23 5.96 -3.06
CA LEU A 63 2.85 6.13 -3.46
C LEU A 63 2.60 7.53 -4.04
N ARG A 64 1.77 7.58 -5.08
CA ARG A 64 1.19 8.81 -5.62
C ARG A 64 -0.28 8.87 -5.22
N LYS A 65 -0.67 9.97 -4.57
CA LYS A 65 -2.06 10.24 -4.21
C LYS A 65 -2.82 10.86 -5.39
N GLN A 66 -4.06 10.42 -5.59
CA GLN A 66 -5.02 10.99 -6.53
C GLN A 66 -6.30 11.32 -5.77
N ASP A 67 -6.63 12.61 -5.68
CA ASP A 67 -7.79 13.11 -4.95
C ASP A 67 -9.03 13.15 -5.84
N TYR A 68 -10.14 12.61 -5.34
CA TYR A 68 -11.48 12.71 -5.93
C TYR A 68 -12.44 13.36 -4.92
N PRO A 69 -13.64 13.81 -5.36
CA PRO A 69 -14.57 14.52 -4.48
C PRO A 69 -14.97 13.75 -3.21
N HIS A 70 -15.15 12.42 -3.29
CA HIS A 70 -15.66 11.62 -2.17
C HIS A 70 -14.66 10.62 -1.60
N GLN A 71 -13.54 10.39 -2.29
CA GLN A 71 -12.51 9.43 -1.91
C GLN A 71 -11.18 9.87 -2.49
N PHE A 72 -10.10 9.26 -2.04
CA PHE A 72 -8.81 9.39 -2.70
C PHE A 72 -8.18 8.02 -2.88
N PHE A 73 -7.32 7.93 -3.87
CA PHE A 73 -6.61 6.72 -4.23
C PHE A 73 -5.11 6.90 -4.08
N TYR A 74 -4.43 5.81 -3.77
CA TYR A 74 -2.99 5.70 -3.97
C TYR A 74 -2.68 4.63 -5.00
N THR A 75 -1.77 4.99 -5.89
CA THR A 75 -1.14 4.11 -6.88
C THR A 75 0.37 4.21 -6.73
N LEU A 76 1.13 3.32 -7.36
CA LEU A 76 2.59 3.46 -7.39
C LEU A 76 2.99 4.75 -8.12
N SER A 77 3.98 5.44 -7.58
CA SER A 77 4.75 6.45 -8.31
C SER A 77 5.74 5.75 -9.27
N ALA A 78 6.47 6.51 -10.09
CA ALA A 78 7.55 5.94 -10.90
C ALA A 78 8.62 5.24 -10.04
N ARG A 79 9.01 5.87 -8.92
CA ARG A 79 9.89 5.27 -7.92
C ARG A 79 9.26 4.04 -7.29
N GLY A 80 7.98 4.11 -6.92
CA GLY A 80 7.29 2.98 -6.32
C GLY A 80 7.17 1.78 -7.26
N ALA A 81 7.02 2.01 -8.56
CA ALA A 81 7.03 0.95 -9.57
C ALA A 81 8.37 0.20 -9.62
N GLN A 82 9.49 0.93 -9.47
CA GLN A 82 10.81 0.32 -9.36
C GLN A 82 10.95 -0.49 -8.07
N VAL A 83 10.63 0.10 -6.92
CA VAL A 83 10.71 -0.58 -5.60
C VAL A 83 9.83 -1.83 -5.58
N ALA A 84 8.63 -1.76 -6.13
CA ALA A 84 7.72 -2.89 -6.19
C ALA A 84 8.20 -4.00 -7.15
N ARG A 85 8.84 -3.63 -8.27
CA ARG A 85 9.49 -4.58 -9.18
C ARG A 85 10.66 -5.30 -8.51
N GLU A 86 11.50 -4.56 -7.79
CA GLU A 86 12.61 -5.12 -7.01
C GLU A 86 12.08 -6.11 -5.96
N ALA A 87 11.08 -5.70 -5.19
CA ALA A 87 10.42 -6.55 -4.19
C ALA A 87 9.83 -7.85 -4.78
N ASN A 88 9.34 -7.81 -6.03
CA ASN A 88 8.84 -8.98 -6.75
C ASN A 88 9.98 -9.87 -7.29
N SER A 89 11.06 -9.27 -7.78
CA SER A 89 12.22 -10.01 -8.33
C SER A 89 13.00 -10.82 -7.30
N VAL A 90 12.92 -10.49 -6.00
CA VAL A 90 13.50 -11.31 -4.92
C VAL A 90 12.77 -12.66 -4.75
N MET A 91 11.69 -12.91 -5.50
CA MET A 91 10.94 -14.19 -5.49
C MET A 91 10.99 -14.97 -6.81
N ALA A 92 11.60 -14.44 -7.88
CA ALA A 92 11.74 -15.13 -9.17
C ALA A 92 13.05 -15.91 -9.23
#